data_AF-A0A3D1P9R1-F1
#
_entry.id   AF-A0A3D1P9R1-F1
#
_cell.length_a   1.000
_cell.length_b   1.000
_cell.length_c   1.000
_cell.angle_alpha   90.00
_cell.angle_beta   90.00
_cell.angle_gamma   90.00
#
_symmetry.space_group_name_H-M   'P 1'
#
loop_
_entity.id
_entity.type
_entity.pdbx_description
1 polymer ?
#
loop_
_entity_poly.entity_id
_entity_poly.type
_entity_poly.pdbx_seq_one_letter_code
_entity_poly.pdbx_strand_id
1 'polypeptide(L)'
;MKLVGNLYLPSNYKAGGKLPAIVVTGTWITVKEQMAGLYAKKLAEDGFATLAFDCRYYGESSGEPRQYESPRAKIQDIKNAITYLLLPVVDKSRIGGLGICFGAGYMASVAAQDSRLKSFATVAAWLHDPKSLKQLFGERVIQQQMQAGLTARKQYAETSIEIVPAFTTESNPLAAMTGQPIYYGNPQRGSIPEWKNQFALMSWIDWLQFDAVAIAKSHRMMVIAG
;
A
#
# COMPACT_ATOMS: atom_id res chain seq x y z
N MET A 1 -3.68 16.90 6.95
CA MET A 1 -3.43 15.44 7.06
C MET A 1 -1.93 15.24 7.22
N LYS A 2 -1.48 14.53 8.25
CA LYS A 2 -0.06 14.20 8.50
C LYS A 2 0.21 12.76 8.10
N LEU A 3 1.21 12.56 7.23
CA LEU A 3 1.77 11.24 6.92
C LEU A 3 3.14 11.11 7.61
N VAL A 4 3.47 9.90 8.06
CA VAL A 4 4.73 9.58 8.73
C VAL A 4 5.48 8.54 7.90
N GLY A 5 6.78 8.77 7.72
CA GLY A 5 7.63 7.93 6.88
C GLY A 5 9.09 7.98 7.29
N ASN A 6 9.82 6.95 6.88
CA ASN A 6 11.25 6.81 7.08
C ASN A 6 11.97 7.10 5.76
N LEU A 7 12.77 8.16 5.74
CA LEU A 7 13.67 8.48 4.65
C LEU A 7 15.03 7.81 4.90
N TYR A 8 15.45 6.96 3.99
CA TYR A 8 16.76 6.33 4.02
C TYR A 8 17.66 6.96 2.96
N LEU A 9 18.86 7.33 3.37
CA LEU A 9 19.91 7.82 2.47
C LEU A 9 21.09 6.82 2.50
N PRO A 10 21.83 6.66 1.39
CA PRO A 10 23.02 5.84 1.35
C PRO A 10 24.05 6.34 2.37
N SER A 11 24.73 5.41 3.06
CA SER A 11 25.73 5.74 4.08
C SER A 11 26.94 6.49 3.53
N ASN A 12 27.22 6.34 2.23
CA ASN A 12 28.29 7.02 1.51
C ASN A 12 27.84 8.31 0.81
N TYR A 13 26.64 8.83 1.12
CA TYR A 13 26.15 10.08 0.54
C TYR A 13 27.09 11.25 0.87
N LYS A 14 27.48 12.00 -0.17
CA LYS A 14 28.30 13.22 -0.04
C LYS A 14 27.41 14.45 -0.21
N ALA A 15 27.54 15.40 0.70
CA ALA A 15 26.79 16.66 0.64
C ALA A 15 26.98 17.36 -0.71
N GLY A 16 25.88 17.82 -1.31
CA GLY A 16 25.85 18.46 -2.63
C GLY A 16 25.55 17.49 -3.79
N GLY A 17 25.65 16.17 -3.58
CA GLY A 17 25.22 15.18 -4.55
C GLY A 17 23.69 15.13 -4.71
N LYS A 18 23.21 14.70 -5.88
CA LYS A 18 21.79 14.43 -6.14
C LYS A 18 21.59 12.93 -6.36
N LEU A 19 20.70 12.32 -5.58
CA LEU A 19 20.41 10.89 -5.62
C LEU A 19 19.19 10.60 -6.49
N PRO A 20 19.17 9.48 -7.25
CA PRO A 20 17.90 8.92 -7.71
C PRO A 20 17.08 8.51 -6.47
N ALA A 21 15.76 8.64 -6.55
CA ALA A 21 14.89 8.38 -5.41
C ALA A 21 13.78 7.38 -5.72
N ILE A 22 13.36 6.62 -4.70
CA ILE A 22 12.32 5.59 -4.81
C ILE A 22 11.31 5.74 -3.68
N VAL A 23 10.04 5.93 -4.03
CA VAL A 23 8.93 5.73 -3.07
C VAL A 23 8.62 4.24 -2.99
N VAL A 24 8.67 3.66 -1.79
CA VAL A 24 8.39 2.24 -1.55
C VAL A 24 7.05 2.10 -0.85
N THR A 25 6.12 1.38 -1.48
CA THR A 25 4.81 1.07 -0.89
C THR A 25 4.68 -0.39 -0.50
N GLY A 26 4.20 -0.58 0.73
CA GLY A 26 3.84 -1.89 1.26
C GLY A 26 2.57 -2.45 0.63
N THR A 27 2.10 -3.55 1.19
CA THR A 27 0.96 -4.30 0.68
C THR A 27 -0.37 -3.69 1.16
N TRP A 28 -1.43 -4.50 1.06
CA TRP A 28 -2.68 -4.24 1.73
C TRP A 28 -2.44 -4.14 3.24
N ILE A 29 -3.05 -3.15 3.90
CA ILE A 29 -3.11 -2.97 5.36
C ILE A 29 -1.79 -2.95 6.16
N THR A 30 -0.64 -2.81 5.52
CA THR A 30 0.68 -2.81 6.18
C THR A 30 1.16 -1.43 6.64
N VAL A 31 2.16 -1.43 7.52
CA VAL A 31 2.92 -0.24 7.96
C VAL A 31 4.35 -0.22 7.39
N LYS A 32 4.99 0.94 7.44
CA LYS A 32 6.32 1.19 6.86
C LYS A 32 7.43 0.34 7.49
N GLU A 33 7.28 -0.10 8.75
CA GLU A 33 8.25 -0.94 9.45
C GLU A 33 8.31 -2.39 8.92
N GLN A 34 7.32 -2.79 8.13
CA GLN A 34 7.26 -4.14 7.56
C GLN A 34 8.03 -4.22 6.22
N MET A 35 7.51 -4.94 5.22
CA MET A 35 8.17 -5.15 3.93
C MET A 35 8.67 -3.85 3.27
N ALA A 36 7.89 -2.77 3.34
CA ALA A 36 8.25 -1.51 2.69
C ALA A 36 9.58 -0.94 3.22
N GLY A 37 9.76 -0.92 4.54
CA GLY A 37 10.99 -0.44 5.19
C GLY A 37 12.19 -1.34 4.89
N LEU A 38 11.98 -2.65 4.83
CA LEU A 38 13.05 -3.59 4.45
C LEU A 38 13.56 -3.33 3.04
N TYR A 39 12.65 -3.22 2.05
CA TYR A 39 13.02 -2.90 0.68
C TYR A 39 13.63 -1.49 0.55
N ALA A 40 13.06 -0.50 1.23
CA ALA A 40 13.58 0.87 1.23
C ALA A 40 15.02 0.91 1.75
N LYS A 41 15.31 0.24 2.87
CA LYS A 41 16.65 0.16 3.43
C LYS A 41 17.63 -0.50 2.46
N LYS A 42 17.25 -1.63 1.86
CA LYS A 42 18.10 -2.35 0.90
C LYS A 42 18.41 -1.52 -0.34
N LEU A 43 17.40 -0.86 -0.91
CA LEU A 43 17.61 0.05 -2.03
C LEU A 43 18.44 1.28 -1.65
N ALA A 44 18.39 1.75 -0.41
CA ALA A 44 19.29 2.82 0.04
C ALA A 44 20.75 2.36 0.14
N GLU A 45 20.99 1.12 0.55
CA GLU A 45 22.33 0.49 0.51
C GLU A 45 22.88 0.44 -0.93
N ASP A 46 22.01 0.35 -1.94
CA ASP A 46 22.35 0.36 -3.37
C ASP A 46 22.45 1.78 -4.00
N GLY A 47 22.42 2.84 -3.18
CA GLY A 47 22.70 4.21 -3.65
C GLY A 47 21.47 5.06 -4.00
N PHE A 48 20.26 4.64 -3.62
CA PHE A 48 19.03 5.41 -3.80
C PHE A 48 18.64 6.19 -2.54
N ALA A 49 18.00 7.36 -2.70
CA ALA A 49 17.22 7.96 -1.61
C ALA A 49 15.84 7.28 -1.56
N THR A 50 15.48 6.63 -0.48
CA THR A 50 14.23 5.84 -0.45
C THR A 50 13.29 6.27 0.66
N LEU A 51 12.00 6.20 0.39
CA LEU A 51 10.97 6.57 1.34
C LEU A 51 9.96 5.44 1.48
N ALA A 52 9.92 4.83 2.66
CA ALA A 52 8.80 4.00 3.11
C ALA A 52 7.92 4.84 4.05
N PHE A 53 6.61 4.77 3.89
CA PHE A 53 5.69 5.60 4.67
C PHE A 53 4.39 4.86 4.98
N ASP A 54 3.74 5.27 6.08
CA ASP A 54 2.41 4.80 6.43
C ASP A 54 1.39 5.58 5.60
N CYS A 55 0.55 4.88 4.85
CA CYS A 55 -0.62 5.53 4.26
C CYS A 55 -1.54 6.05 5.36
N ARG A 56 -2.35 7.06 5.07
CA ARG A 56 -3.34 7.55 6.04
C ARG A 56 -4.22 6.39 6.51
N TYR A 57 -4.74 6.50 7.73
CA TYR A 57 -5.49 5.47 8.48
C TYR A 57 -4.65 4.34 9.10
N TYR A 58 -3.37 4.19 8.74
CA TYR A 58 -2.47 3.14 9.23
C TYR A 58 -1.25 3.68 9.97
N GLY A 59 -0.62 2.81 10.76
CA GLY A 59 0.61 3.09 11.50
C GLY A 59 0.57 4.40 12.27
N GLU A 60 1.63 5.19 12.10
CA GLU A 60 1.79 6.49 12.75
C GLU A 60 1.18 7.66 11.96
N SER A 61 0.76 7.39 10.71
CA SER A 61 0.04 8.38 9.90
C SER A 61 -1.33 8.67 10.48
N SER A 62 -1.74 9.93 10.37
CA SER A 62 -3.07 10.38 10.81
C SER A 62 -4.18 9.94 9.85
N GLY A 63 -5.43 10.22 10.24
CA GLY A 63 -6.62 10.01 9.43
C GLY A 63 -7.63 9.11 10.13
N GLU A 64 -8.90 9.47 9.95
CA GLU A 64 -10.05 8.73 10.46
C GLU A 64 -11.03 8.36 9.34
N PRO A 65 -11.68 7.19 9.44
CA PRO A 65 -11.52 6.25 10.54
C PRO A 65 -10.26 5.38 10.42
N ARG A 66 -9.69 4.98 11.57
CA ARG A 66 -8.51 4.09 11.60
C ARG A 66 -8.79 2.78 10.86
N GLN A 67 -7.73 2.26 10.23
CA GLN A 67 -7.69 0.94 9.57
C GLN A 67 -8.62 0.82 8.36
N TYR A 68 -9.04 1.96 7.81
CA TYR A 68 -9.80 2.05 6.57
C TYR A 68 -8.89 1.90 5.35
N GLU A 69 -9.09 0.85 4.56
CA GLU A 69 -8.46 0.72 3.26
C GLU A 69 -9.26 1.48 2.20
N SER A 70 -8.63 2.51 1.63
CA SER A 70 -9.15 3.20 0.45
C SER A 70 -8.07 3.32 -0.62
N PRO A 71 -8.19 2.60 -1.75
CA PRO A 71 -7.30 2.70 -2.90
C PRO A 71 -7.09 4.15 -3.35
N ARG A 72 -8.16 4.94 -3.44
CA ARG A 72 -8.09 6.37 -3.81
C ARG A 72 -7.22 7.16 -2.83
N ALA A 73 -7.38 6.94 -1.53
CA ALA A 73 -6.59 7.62 -0.51
C ALA A 73 -5.11 7.23 -0.61
N LYS A 74 -4.81 5.93 -0.76
CA LYS A 74 -3.43 5.44 -0.90
C LYS A 74 -2.75 5.97 -2.15
N ILE A 75 -3.42 6.00 -3.29
CA ILE A 75 -2.91 6.61 -4.53
C ILE A 75 -2.55 8.08 -4.29
N GLN A 76 -3.43 8.84 -3.61
CA GLN A 76 -3.14 10.23 -3.28
C GLN A 76 -1.96 10.37 -2.31
N ASP A 77 -1.84 9.48 -1.33
CA ASP A 77 -0.74 9.51 -0.35
C ASP A 77 0.61 9.18 -1.00
N ILE A 78 0.64 8.27 -1.99
CA ILE A 78 1.84 8.03 -2.79
C ILE A 78 2.22 9.29 -3.58
N LYS A 79 1.26 9.98 -4.21
CA LYS A 79 1.54 11.27 -4.88
C LYS A 79 2.08 12.32 -3.92
N ASN A 80 1.59 12.33 -2.67
CA ASN A 80 2.10 13.21 -1.61
C ASN A 80 3.52 12.82 -1.18
N ALA A 81 3.83 11.53 -1.08
CA ALA A 81 5.17 11.03 -0.80
C ALA A 81 6.16 11.40 -1.92
N ILE A 82 5.74 11.33 -3.19
CA ILE A 82 6.52 11.85 -4.33
C ILE A 82 6.76 13.35 -4.20
N THR A 83 5.73 14.13 -3.81
CA THR A 83 5.90 15.57 -3.54
C THR A 83 6.94 15.82 -2.45
N TYR A 84 6.89 15.04 -1.36
CA TYR A 84 7.86 15.14 -0.28
C TYR A 84 9.28 14.87 -0.78
N LEU A 85 9.48 13.85 -1.63
CA LEU A 85 10.79 13.51 -2.22
C LEU A 85 11.38 14.57 -3.16
N LEU A 86 10.70 15.68 -3.44
CA LEU A 86 11.30 16.82 -4.16
C LEU A 86 12.34 17.60 -3.32
N LEU A 87 12.94 16.95 -2.32
CA LEU A 87 13.99 17.45 -1.44
C LEU A 87 15.24 17.87 -2.22
N PRO A 88 16.06 18.78 -1.67
CA PRO A 88 17.33 19.18 -2.28
C PRO A 88 18.33 18.03 -2.49
N VAL A 89 18.24 16.92 -1.78
CA VAL A 89 19.13 15.75 -1.98
C VAL A 89 18.73 14.89 -3.18
N VAL A 90 17.52 15.07 -3.72
CA VAL A 90 16.97 14.22 -4.79
C VAL A 90 17.14 14.86 -6.15
N ASP A 91 17.55 14.05 -7.12
CA ASP A 91 17.41 14.37 -8.54
C ASP A 91 15.95 14.19 -8.97
N LYS A 92 15.25 15.31 -9.15
CA LYS A 92 13.82 15.35 -9.49
C LYS A 92 13.50 14.71 -10.84
N SER A 93 14.50 14.51 -11.70
CA SER A 93 14.36 13.81 -12.98
C SER A 93 14.49 12.28 -12.86
N ARG A 94 14.82 11.76 -11.68
CA ARG A 94 15.07 10.34 -11.40
C ARG A 94 14.31 9.84 -10.17
N ILE A 95 13.00 10.04 -10.15
CA ILE A 95 12.11 9.51 -9.11
C ILE A 95 11.37 8.29 -9.65
N GLY A 96 11.58 7.13 -9.03
CA GLY A 96 10.86 5.90 -9.32
C GLY A 96 9.98 5.44 -8.15
N GLY A 97 9.31 4.31 -8.34
CA GLY A 97 8.46 3.69 -7.33
C GLY A 97 8.66 2.19 -7.23
N LEU A 98 8.50 1.62 -6.04
CA LEU A 98 8.43 0.18 -5.82
C LEU A 98 7.10 -0.16 -5.15
N GLY A 99 6.28 -0.98 -5.80
CA GLY A 99 5.01 -1.47 -5.26
C GLY A 99 5.07 -2.95 -4.89
N ILE A 100 4.82 -3.29 -3.62
CA ILE A 100 4.87 -4.67 -3.13
C ILE A 100 3.45 -5.23 -3.03
N CYS A 101 3.19 -6.38 -3.66
CA CYS A 101 1.87 -7.02 -3.69
C CYS A 101 0.78 -6.03 -4.11
N PHE A 102 -0.22 -5.75 -3.28
CA PHE A 102 -1.28 -4.76 -3.53
C PHE A 102 -0.75 -3.34 -3.77
N GLY A 103 0.41 -3.00 -3.20
CA GLY A 103 1.09 -1.73 -3.46
C GLY A 103 1.40 -1.52 -4.94
N ALA A 104 1.53 -2.61 -5.73
CA ALA A 104 1.74 -2.55 -7.17
C ALA A 104 0.57 -1.89 -7.90
N GLY A 105 -0.68 -2.23 -7.56
CA GLY A 105 -1.87 -1.64 -8.19
C GLY A 105 -1.99 -0.14 -7.93
N TYR A 106 -1.72 0.28 -6.68
CA TYR A 106 -1.72 1.70 -6.34
C TYR A 106 -0.57 2.45 -7.03
N MET A 107 0.63 1.86 -7.09
CA MET A 107 1.77 2.45 -7.79
C MET A 107 1.53 2.56 -9.30
N ALA A 108 0.92 1.55 -9.92
CA ALA A 108 0.52 1.60 -11.33
C ALA A 108 -0.47 2.73 -11.61
N SER A 109 -1.41 2.97 -10.68
CA SER A 109 -2.33 4.11 -10.74
C SER A 109 -1.62 5.46 -10.70
N VAL A 110 -0.60 5.58 -9.85
CA VAL A 110 0.20 6.80 -9.75
C VAL A 110 1.05 6.99 -11.00
N ALA A 111 1.70 5.93 -11.49
CA ALA A 111 2.45 5.94 -12.74
C ALA A 111 1.61 6.49 -13.91
N ALA A 112 0.34 6.10 -14.00
CA ALA A 112 -0.57 6.58 -15.03
C ALA A 112 -1.11 8.01 -14.82
N GLN A 113 -0.86 8.66 -13.69
CA GLN A 113 -1.49 9.94 -13.34
C GLN A 113 -0.50 11.01 -12.92
N ASP A 114 0.76 10.66 -12.68
CA ASP A 114 1.77 11.54 -12.10
C ASP A 114 3.09 11.41 -12.88
N SER A 115 3.33 12.37 -13.77
CA SER A 115 4.51 12.40 -14.65
C SER A 115 5.83 12.61 -13.90
N ARG A 116 5.79 12.89 -12.59
CA ARG A 116 6.99 12.95 -11.75
C ARG A 116 7.58 11.57 -11.51
N LEU A 117 6.76 10.52 -11.53
CA LEU A 117 7.22 9.13 -11.47
C LEU A 117 7.75 8.70 -12.84
N LYS A 118 9.02 8.32 -12.91
CA LYS A 118 9.74 8.03 -14.17
C LYS A 118 9.80 6.55 -14.51
N SER A 119 9.77 5.71 -13.48
CA SER A 119 9.74 4.26 -13.58
C SER A 119 9.07 3.68 -12.35
N PHE A 120 8.56 2.46 -12.46
CA PHE A 120 8.21 1.69 -11.29
C PHE A 120 8.52 0.21 -11.46
N ALA A 121 8.80 -0.43 -10.34
CA ALA A 121 8.99 -1.86 -10.25
C ALA A 121 7.95 -2.46 -9.30
N THR A 122 7.73 -3.75 -9.43
CA THR A 122 6.79 -4.48 -8.58
C THR A 122 7.43 -5.74 -8.03
N VAL A 123 7.03 -6.13 -6.82
CA VAL A 123 7.42 -7.40 -6.19
C VAL A 123 6.14 -8.16 -5.86
N ALA A 124 6.02 -9.38 -6.38
CA ALA A 124 4.86 -10.25 -6.14
C ALA A 124 3.52 -9.54 -6.41
N ALA A 125 3.44 -8.84 -7.55
CA ALA A 125 2.39 -7.88 -7.85
C ALA A 125 0.97 -8.45 -7.71
N TRP A 126 0.09 -7.71 -7.03
CA TRP A 126 -1.34 -7.95 -7.06
C TRP A 126 -2.04 -6.83 -7.82
N LEU A 127 -2.55 -7.16 -9.01
CA LEU A 127 -3.20 -6.25 -9.95
C LEU A 127 -4.59 -6.79 -10.28
N HIS A 128 -5.57 -6.51 -9.42
CA HIS A 128 -6.94 -6.97 -9.64
C HIS A 128 -7.83 -5.93 -10.30
N ASP A 129 -8.91 -6.45 -10.85
CA ASP A 129 -10.13 -5.74 -11.21
C ASP A 129 -11.32 -6.48 -10.58
N PRO A 130 -12.54 -5.91 -10.57
CA PRO A 130 -13.70 -6.59 -9.98
C PRO A 130 -14.01 -7.96 -10.62
N LYS A 131 -13.67 -8.13 -11.91
CA LYS A 131 -13.92 -9.38 -12.64
C LYS A 131 -12.99 -10.50 -12.18
N SER A 132 -11.69 -10.24 -12.09
CA SER A 132 -10.68 -11.19 -11.63
C SER A 132 -10.92 -11.60 -10.17
N LEU A 133 -11.36 -10.68 -9.31
CA LEU A 133 -11.76 -11.01 -7.94
C LEU A 133 -12.90 -12.05 -7.92
N LYS A 134 -13.94 -11.86 -8.73
CA LYS A 134 -15.04 -12.85 -8.84
C LYS A 134 -14.56 -14.20 -9.38
N GLN A 135 -13.60 -14.20 -10.31
CA GLN A 135 -13.03 -15.44 -10.85
C GLN A 135 -12.17 -16.19 -9.83
N LEU A 136 -11.39 -15.46 -9.02
CA LEU A 136 -10.46 -16.04 -8.04
C LEU A 136 -11.18 -16.51 -6.76
N PHE A 137 -12.10 -15.70 -6.23
CA PHE A 137 -12.73 -15.94 -4.94
C PHE A 137 -14.19 -16.42 -5.04
N GLY A 138 -14.79 -16.33 -6.22
CA GLY A 138 -16.19 -16.68 -6.45
C GLY A 138 -17.16 -15.53 -6.18
N GLU A 139 -18.18 -15.39 -7.02
CA GLU A 139 -19.13 -14.28 -6.95
C GLU A 139 -19.88 -14.21 -5.62
N ARG A 140 -20.23 -15.36 -5.02
CA ARG A 140 -20.91 -15.41 -3.72
C ARG A 140 -20.06 -14.79 -2.61
N VAL A 141 -18.76 -15.06 -2.58
CA VAL A 141 -17.84 -14.51 -1.58
C VAL A 141 -17.72 -13.00 -1.76
N ILE A 142 -17.55 -12.54 -3.00
CA ILE A 142 -17.48 -11.10 -3.32
C ILE A 142 -18.76 -10.37 -2.91
N GLN A 143 -19.94 -10.93 -3.18
CA GLN A 143 -21.22 -10.36 -2.77
C GLN A 143 -21.37 -10.32 -1.24
N GLN A 144 -20.94 -11.37 -0.53
CA GLN A 144 -20.96 -11.41 0.94
C GLN A 144 -20.07 -10.32 1.54
N GLN A 145 -18.84 -10.15 1.05
CA GLN A 145 -17.94 -9.10 1.54
C GLN A 145 -18.46 -7.69 1.21
N MET A 146 -19.02 -7.49 0.01
CA MET A 146 -19.66 -6.23 -0.36
C MET A 146 -20.83 -5.90 0.59
N GLN A 147 -21.68 -6.89 0.88
CA GLN A 147 -22.81 -6.70 1.77
C GLN A 147 -22.36 -6.42 3.22
N ALA A 148 -21.34 -7.14 3.70
CA ALA A 148 -20.73 -6.90 5.00
C ALA A 148 -20.19 -5.47 5.11
N GLY A 149 -19.44 -5.02 4.09
CA GLY A 149 -18.92 -3.66 4.04
C GLY A 149 -20.02 -2.58 4.00
N LEU A 150 -21.07 -2.79 3.20
CA LEU A 150 -22.22 -1.88 3.13
C LEU A 150 -22.97 -1.78 4.47
N THR A 151 -23.16 -2.90 5.17
CA THR A 151 -23.75 -2.93 6.51
C THR A 151 -22.87 -2.17 7.50
N ALA A 152 -21.57 -2.46 7.54
CA ALA A 152 -20.62 -1.77 8.41
C ALA A 152 -20.57 -0.25 8.15
N ARG A 153 -20.68 0.19 6.88
CA ARG A 153 -20.74 1.62 6.54
C ARG A 153 -22.00 2.31 7.06
N LYS A 154 -23.15 1.64 6.99
CA LYS A 154 -24.40 2.16 7.56
C LYS A 154 -24.28 2.28 9.08
N GLN A 155 -23.76 1.26 9.73
CA GLN A 155 -23.53 1.27 11.18
C GLN A 155 -22.58 2.39 11.60
N TYR A 156 -21.49 2.63 10.86
CA TYR A 156 -20.55 3.71 11.15
C TYR A 156 -21.18 5.11 11.10
N ALA A 157 -22.18 5.32 10.23
CA ALA A 157 -22.90 6.59 10.19
C ALA A 157 -23.78 6.85 11.44
N GLU A 158 -24.12 5.78 12.17
CA GLU A 158 -25.00 5.86 13.35
C GLU A 158 -24.24 5.69 14.67
N THR A 159 -23.14 4.94 14.67
CA THR A 159 -22.46 4.47 15.89
C THR A 159 -20.94 4.49 15.76
N SER A 160 -20.29 3.33 15.77
CA SER A 160 -18.84 3.15 15.75
C SER A 160 -18.42 2.31 14.55
N ILE A 161 -17.12 2.34 14.25
CA ILE A 161 -16.55 1.54 13.18
C ILE A 161 -16.49 0.07 13.57
N GLU A 162 -16.95 -0.80 12.68
CA GLU A 162 -16.77 -2.24 12.81
C GLU A 162 -15.36 -2.65 12.36
N ILE A 163 -14.58 -3.20 13.30
CA ILE A 163 -13.23 -3.68 13.09
C ILE A 163 -13.20 -5.20 13.19
N VAL A 164 -12.59 -5.84 12.20
CA VAL A 164 -12.35 -7.29 12.15
C VAL A 164 -10.84 -7.56 12.06
N PRO A 165 -10.39 -8.80 12.30
CA PRO A 165 -8.99 -9.14 12.12
C PRO A 165 -8.51 -8.89 10.68
N ALA A 166 -7.35 -8.23 10.56
CA ALA A 166 -6.65 -8.08 9.29
C ALA A 166 -6.11 -9.44 8.78
N PHE A 167 -5.60 -10.27 9.69
CA PHE A 167 -5.08 -11.60 9.46
C PHE A 167 -5.55 -12.53 10.58
N THR A 168 -5.89 -13.77 10.25
CA THR A 168 -6.09 -14.83 11.22
C THR A 168 -5.71 -16.21 10.66
N THR A 169 -5.32 -17.12 11.55
CA THR A 169 -5.12 -18.54 11.21
C THR A 169 -6.41 -19.34 11.37
N GLU A 170 -7.40 -18.78 12.06
CA GLU A 170 -8.71 -19.39 12.29
C GLU A 170 -9.66 -19.11 11.12
N SER A 171 -10.68 -19.96 10.96
CA SER A 171 -11.72 -19.70 9.97
C SER A 171 -12.57 -18.49 10.40
N ASN A 172 -12.37 -17.36 9.74
CA ASN A 172 -13.20 -16.18 9.89
C ASN A 172 -13.58 -15.63 8.52
N PRO A 173 -14.87 -15.71 8.11
CA PRO A 173 -15.29 -15.26 6.79
C PRO A 173 -15.23 -13.73 6.61
N LEU A 174 -15.08 -12.96 7.68
CA LEU A 174 -14.99 -11.49 7.63
C LEU A 174 -13.55 -10.97 7.70
N ALA A 175 -12.59 -11.80 8.09
CA ALA A 175 -11.19 -11.39 8.14
C ALA A 175 -10.66 -11.06 6.74
N ALA A 176 -9.80 -10.03 6.65
CA ALA A 176 -9.24 -9.61 5.36
C ALA A 176 -8.32 -10.68 4.76
N MET A 177 -7.50 -11.32 5.58
CA MET A 177 -6.59 -12.40 5.18
C MET A 177 -6.75 -13.60 6.11
N THR A 178 -6.76 -14.80 5.53
CA THR A 178 -6.71 -16.07 6.26
C THR A 178 -5.58 -16.93 5.69
N GLY A 179 -4.90 -17.68 6.54
CA GLY A 179 -3.88 -18.62 6.08
C GLY A 179 -2.76 -18.87 7.08
N GLN A 180 -1.64 -19.37 6.56
CA GLN A 180 -0.49 -19.73 7.37
C GLN A 180 0.17 -18.47 7.97
N PRO A 181 0.63 -18.51 9.24
CA PRO A 181 1.20 -17.34 9.94
C PRO A 181 2.60 -16.96 9.44
N ILE A 182 3.00 -17.35 8.23
CA ILE A 182 4.37 -17.21 7.70
C ILE A 182 4.87 -15.77 7.78
N TYR A 183 4.02 -14.79 7.50
CA TYR A 183 4.37 -13.37 7.55
C TYR A 183 3.63 -12.62 8.66
N TYR A 184 2.32 -12.38 8.50
CA TYR A 184 1.53 -11.54 9.41
C TYR A 184 1.29 -12.14 10.79
N GLY A 185 1.46 -13.46 10.95
CA GLY A 185 1.39 -14.15 12.25
C GLY A 185 2.75 -14.47 12.85
N ASN A 186 3.86 -14.04 12.22
CA ASN A 186 5.22 -14.35 12.64
C ASN A 186 5.88 -13.11 13.26
N PRO A 187 6.20 -13.09 14.56
CA PRO A 187 6.82 -11.94 15.25
C PRO A 187 8.22 -11.58 14.75
N GLN A 188 8.94 -12.52 14.14
CA GLN A 188 10.23 -12.27 13.50
C GLN A 188 10.08 -11.71 12.08
N ARG A 189 8.85 -11.53 11.57
CA ARG A 189 8.56 -10.99 10.24
C ARG A 189 7.54 -9.87 10.27
N GLY A 190 6.26 -10.21 10.14
CA GLY A 190 5.18 -9.24 9.92
C GLY A 190 4.34 -8.91 11.15
N SER A 191 4.34 -9.78 12.16
CA SER A 191 3.59 -9.57 13.41
C SER A 191 4.38 -8.68 14.38
N ILE A 192 4.68 -7.46 13.94
CA ILE A 192 5.48 -6.48 14.69
C ILE A 192 4.59 -5.55 15.54
N PRO A 193 5.10 -4.95 16.62
CA PRO A 193 4.32 -4.08 17.52
C PRO A 193 3.66 -2.86 16.85
N GLU A 194 4.28 -2.31 15.81
CA GLU A 194 3.80 -1.14 15.06
C GLU A 194 2.60 -1.47 14.18
N TRP A 195 2.41 -2.74 13.84
CA TRP A 195 1.31 -3.21 13.01
C TRP A 195 0.15 -3.69 13.86
N LYS A 196 -1.02 -3.08 13.67
CA LYS A 196 -2.27 -3.53 14.30
C LYS A 196 -2.94 -4.54 13.38
N ASN A 197 -3.26 -5.71 13.94
CA ASN A 197 -4.00 -6.75 13.23
C ASN A 197 -5.50 -6.40 13.12
N GLN A 198 -5.83 -5.31 12.43
CA GLN A 198 -7.16 -4.72 12.36
C GLN A 198 -7.50 -4.26 10.93
N PHE A 199 -8.76 -4.47 10.55
CA PHE A 199 -9.32 -4.07 9.28
C PHE A 199 -10.71 -3.48 9.49
N ALA A 200 -10.95 -2.29 8.95
CA ALA A 200 -12.29 -1.71 8.92
C ALA A 200 -13.17 -2.46 7.92
N LEU A 201 -14.25 -3.09 8.38
CA LEU A 201 -15.04 -3.99 7.52
C LEU A 201 -15.66 -3.25 6.33
N MET A 202 -15.99 -1.96 6.49
CA MET A 202 -16.51 -1.12 5.40
C MET A 202 -15.52 -0.89 4.24
N SER A 203 -14.23 -1.17 4.43
CA SER A 203 -13.21 -1.06 3.40
C SER A 203 -13.40 -2.00 2.22
N TRP A 204 -14.18 -3.08 2.40
CA TRP A 204 -14.55 -3.95 1.28
C TRP A 204 -15.23 -3.20 0.14
N ILE A 205 -16.00 -2.15 0.44
CA ILE A 205 -16.70 -1.36 -0.58
C ILE A 205 -15.70 -0.80 -1.58
N ASP A 206 -14.67 -0.09 -1.10
CA ASP A 206 -13.70 0.58 -1.96
C ASP A 206 -12.72 -0.42 -2.59
N TRP A 207 -12.28 -1.43 -1.83
CA TRP A 207 -11.28 -2.39 -2.30
C TRP A 207 -11.81 -3.32 -3.40
N LEU A 208 -13.05 -3.81 -3.27
CA LEU A 208 -13.67 -4.72 -4.24
C LEU A 208 -13.97 -4.03 -5.59
N GLN A 209 -14.07 -2.71 -5.59
CA GLN A 209 -14.35 -1.91 -6.78
C GLN A 209 -13.08 -1.37 -7.44
N PHE A 210 -11.91 -1.57 -6.83
CA PHE A 210 -10.67 -1.11 -7.41
C PHE A 210 -10.31 -1.89 -8.69
N ASP A 211 -9.88 -1.16 -9.71
CA ASP A 211 -9.52 -1.68 -11.02
C ASP A 211 -8.12 -1.19 -11.39
N ALA A 212 -7.12 -2.01 -11.08
CA ALA A 212 -5.74 -1.76 -11.47
C ALA A 212 -5.49 -2.04 -12.96
N VAL A 213 -6.35 -2.84 -13.61
CA VAL A 213 -6.17 -3.32 -14.99
C VAL A 213 -6.59 -2.27 -16.01
N ALA A 214 -7.67 -1.52 -15.73
CA ALA A 214 -8.12 -0.40 -16.56
C ALA A 214 -7.00 0.64 -16.78
N ILE A 215 -6.16 0.80 -15.76
CA ILE A 215 -5.06 1.77 -15.76
C ILE A 215 -3.94 1.35 -16.71
N ALA A 216 -3.59 0.07 -16.75
CA ALA A 216 -2.53 -0.47 -17.60
C ALA A 216 -2.77 -0.23 -19.10
N LYS A 217 -4.04 -0.13 -19.53
CA LYS A 217 -4.40 0.09 -20.95
C LYS A 217 -4.07 1.50 -21.46
N SER A 218 -3.79 2.44 -20.56
CA SER A 218 -3.71 3.87 -20.91
C SER A 218 -2.29 4.44 -21.00
N HIS A 219 -1.24 3.68 -20.64
CA HIS A 219 0.10 4.25 -20.45
C HIS A 219 1.25 3.37 -20.96
N ARG A 220 2.29 4.03 -21.50
CA ARG A 220 3.57 3.42 -21.91
C ARG A 220 4.67 3.84 -20.93
N MET A 221 4.68 3.26 -19.73
CA MET A 221 5.78 3.44 -18.77
C MET A 221 6.59 2.15 -18.68
N MET A 222 7.90 2.25 -18.45
CA MET A 222 8.75 1.09 -18.20
C MET A 222 8.36 0.43 -16.88
N VAL A 223 7.91 -0.83 -16.95
CA VAL A 223 7.54 -1.66 -15.80
C VAL A 223 8.55 -2.79 -15.68
N ILE A 224 9.13 -2.95 -14.48
CA ILE A 224 9.98 -4.10 -14.16
C ILE A 224 9.20 -5.01 -13.19
N ALA A 225 8.88 -6.22 -13.65
CA ALA A 225 8.19 -7.24 -12.85
C ALA A 225 9.19 -8.30 -12.37
N GLY A 226 9.16 -8.61 -11.08
CA GLY A 226 9.99 -9.63 -10.43
C GLY A 226 9.29 -10.30 -9.27
#